data_AF-A0A2G6H1Q0-F1
#
_entry.id   AF-A0A2G6H1Q0-F1
#
_cell.length_a   1.000
_cell.length_b   1.000
_cell.length_c   1.000
_cell.angle_alpha   90.00
_cell.angle_beta   90.00
_cell.angle_gamma   90.00
#
_symmetry.space_group_name_H-M   'P 1'
#
loop_
_entity.id
_entity.type
_entity.pdbx_description
1 polymer ?
#
loop_
_entity_poly.entity_id
_entity_poly.type
_entity_poly.pdbx_seq_one_letter_code
_entity_poly.pdbx_strand_id
1 'polypeptide(L)'
;MKSTACLFILSLFLPGCHRDISQPGNETGDWNHYERTFDFSDSGQLRDLPSYGTDPSYIENEQLKSPIAKGEHKGLGRKFHFKYHGGEPDEAEMEFSLWLAANFQENGVDNEAGKFSGFEGIYDSSAGWGGKRVTTQKSWSVRIAHGCENSEGKIPIGLYVYHPGMPGKYGTTIVPGFSLNKEQRYTLKLYIRMNDIDKGNGVLRLSVDGDEIYSADSWTFRNAHSVHIKSVWLDTYIGGLTPSRSDTYTLMDDLVIRW
;
A
#
# COMPACT_ATOMS: atom_id res chain seq x y z
N MET A 1 3.81 -52.64 46.10
CA MET A 1 4.42 -53.96 45.84
C MET A 1 3.83 -54.51 44.54
N LYS A 2 4.58 -54.38 43.43
CA LYS A 2 4.74 -55.35 42.33
C LYS A 2 5.67 -54.69 41.31
N SER A 3 6.93 -55.14 41.37
CA SER A 3 8.00 -54.92 40.40
C SER A 3 7.68 -55.67 39.11
N THR A 4 8.11 -55.17 37.95
CA THR A 4 8.86 -55.96 36.95
C THR A 4 9.57 -55.00 35.99
N ALA A 5 10.89 -55.14 35.88
CA ALA A 5 11.72 -54.58 34.83
C ALA A 5 11.99 -55.66 33.76
N CYS A 6 12.12 -55.26 32.49
CA CYS A 6 12.87 -55.95 31.43
C CYS A 6 13.01 -54.94 30.27
N LEU A 7 14.20 -54.38 30.02
CA LEU A 7 15.32 -54.90 29.22
C LEU A 7 15.19 -54.63 27.71
N PHE A 8 16.10 -53.77 27.23
CA PHE A 8 16.60 -53.47 25.89
C PHE A 8 16.13 -54.30 24.68
N ILE A 9 15.92 -53.61 23.55
CA ILE A 9 16.68 -53.84 22.30
C ILE A 9 16.75 -52.52 21.50
N LEU A 10 17.98 -52.12 21.20
CA LEU A 10 18.36 -51.11 20.23
C LEU A 10 18.33 -51.79 18.85
N SER A 11 17.52 -51.28 17.92
CA SER A 11 17.60 -51.66 16.51
C SER A 11 17.56 -50.41 15.65
N LEU A 12 18.75 -50.03 15.19
CA LEU A 12 19.02 -49.15 14.07
C LEU A 12 18.29 -49.67 12.83
N PHE A 13 17.33 -48.91 12.33
CA PHE A 13 16.91 -48.95 10.94
C PHE A 13 16.76 -47.51 10.44
N LEU A 14 17.61 -47.14 9.49
CA LEU A 14 17.51 -45.95 8.68
C LEU A 14 16.26 -46.06 7.79
N PRO A 15 15.29 -45.13 7.85
CA PRO A 15 14.40 -44.89 6.73
C PRO A 15 15.04 -43.83 5.84
N GLY A 16 15.15 -44.16 4.55
CA GLY A 16 15.84 -43.36 3.56
C GLY A 16 15.31 -41.93 3.44
N CYS A 17 16.21 -41.06 2.98
CA CYS A 17 15.87 -39.82 2.32
C CYS A 17 14.88 -40.09 1.18
N HIS A 18 13.59 -39.94 1.45
CA HIS A 18 12.66 -39.45 0.45
C HIS A 18 12.60 -37.94 0.62
N ARG A 19 13.23 -37.23 -0.32
CA ARG A 19 12.79 -35.89 -0.65
C ARG A 19 11.42 -36.06 -1.28
N ASP A 20 10.38 -35.99 -0.46
CA ASP A 20 9.08 -35.57 -0.95
C ASP A 20 9.28 -34.14 -1.45
N ILE A 21 9.40 -34.02 -2.77
CA ILE A 21 9.17 -32.79 -3.49
C ILE A 21 7.70 -32.49 -3.20
N SER A 22 7.44 -31.71 -2.15
CA SER A 22 6.15 -31.08 -1.92
C SER A 22 5.85 -30.30 -3.19
N GLN A 23 4.89 -30.80 -3.97
CA GLN A 23 4.31 -30.06 -5.07
C GLN A 23 3.83 -28.71 -4.53
N PRO A 24 4.10 -27.59 -5.22
CA PRO A 24 3.52 -26.32 -4.82
C PRO A 24 2.00 -26.50 -4.80
N GLY A 25 1.42 -26.27 -3.61
CA GLY A 25 -0.01 -26.35 -3.39
C GLY A 25 -0.73 -25.42 -4.36
N ASN A 26 -1.61 -26.01 -5.15
CA ASN A 26 -2.51 -25.32 -6.05
C ASN A 26 -3.79 -24.97 -5.27
N GLU A 27 -3.79 -23.87 -4.53
CA GLU A 27 -4.94 -23.26 -3.83
C GLU A 27 -4.62 -21.76 -3.70
N THR A 28 -5.32 -20.74 -4.21
CA THR A 28 -6.73 -20.51 -4.59
C THR A 28 -6.84 -19.27 -5.50
N GLY A 29 -7.73 -19.28 -6.50
CA GLY A 29 -8.30 -18.07 -7.13
C GLY A 29 -7.66 -17.63 -8.45
N ASP A 30 -8.49 -17.52 -9.49
CA ASP A 30 -8.18 -17.00 -10.83
C ASP A 30 -7.53 -15.61 -10.73
N TRP A 31 -6.26 -15.47 -11.15
CA TRP A 31 -5.60 -14.16 -11.24
C TRP A 31 -6.21 -13.35 -12.39
N ASN A 32 -6.41 -12.05 -12.18
CA ASN A 32 -7.09 -11.18 -13.14
C ASN A 32 -6.28 -10.91 -14.44
N HIS A 33 -7.01 -10.64 -15.53
CA HIS A 33 -6.51 -10.57 -16.92
C HIS A 33 -5.90 -9.22 -17.35
N TYR A 34 -5.87 -8.18 -16.51
CA TYR A 34 -5.41 -6.85 -16.92
C TYR A 34 -4.14 -6.41 -16.17
N GLU A 35 -3.21 -5.85 -16.94
CA GLU A 35 -2.00 -5.21 -16.44
C GLU A 35 -1.80 -3.88 -17.16
N ARG A 36 -1.39 -2.85 -16.41
CA ARG A 36 -0.90 -1.59 -16.95
C ARG A 36 0.47 -1.28 -16.36
N THR A 37 1.49 -1.35 -17.20
CA THR A 37 2.83 -0.86 -16.91
C THR A 37 2.97 0.57 -17.40
N PHE A 38 3.56 1.41 -16.57
CA PHE A 38 3.88 2.80 -16.88
C PHE A 38 5.37 2.94 -17.15
N ASP A 39 5.69 3.37 -18.37
CA ASP A 39 7.02 3.81 -18.78
C ASP A 39 7.00 5.34 -18.79
N PHE A 40 7.62 5.94 -17.78
CA PHE A 40 7.65 7.40 -17.64
C PHE A 40 8.62 8.08 -18.61
N SER A 41 9.32 7.35 -19.49
CA SER A 41 9.94 7.96 -20.67
C SER A 41 8.88 8.44 -21.69
N ASP A 42 7.69 7.83 -21.71
CA ASP A 42 6.54 8.24 -22.50
C ASP A 42 5.55 9.07 -21.68
N SER A 43 5.75 10.40 -21.71
CA SER A 43 4.82 11.33 -21.07
C SER A 43 3.36 11.25 -21.56
N GLY A 44 3.10 10.62 -22.70
CA GLY A 44 1.75 10.33 -23.19
C GLY A 44 0.96 9.43 -22.23
N GLN A 45 1.63 8.60 -21.44
CA GLN A 45 0.99 7.69 -20.48
C GLN A 45 0.39 8.40 -19.28
N LEU A 46 0.77 9.65 -19.00
CA LEU A 46 0.10 10.49 -17.99
C LEU A 46 -1.38 10.77 -18.32
N ARG A 47 -1.83 10.53 -19.56
CA ARG A 47 -3.25 10.60 -19.93
C ARG A 47 -4.10 9.54 -19.21
N ASP A 48 -3.51 8.41 -18.87
CA ASP A 48 -4.15 7.35 -18.07
C ASP A 48 -4.08 7.64 -16.56
N LEU A 49 -3.33 8.69 -16.17
CA LEU A 49 -3.16 9.18 -14.81
C LEU A 49 -3.57 10.66 -14.71
N PRO A 50 -4.84 11.01 -15.01
CA PRO A 50 -5.32 12.39 -14.90
C PRO A 50 -5.08 12.95 -13.50
N SER A 51 -4.71 14.22 -13.45
CA SER A 51 -4.52 14.96 -12.19
C SER A 51 -5.83 15.05 -11.40
N TYR A 52 -5.69 14.98 -10.08
CA TYR A 52 -6.75 15.06 -9.10
C TYR A 52 -6.38 16.08 -8.01
N GLY A 53 -7.08 17.21 -8.02
CA GLY A 53 -6.77 18.34 -7.14
C GLY A 53 -5.46 19.03 -7.55
N THR A 54 -4.69 19.49 -6.56
CA THR A 54 -3.36 20.08 -6.77
C THR A 54 -2.35 18.99 -7.06
N ASP A 55 -1.68 19.09 -8.21
CA ASP A 55 -0.72 18.13 -8.68
C ASP A 55 0.44 18.85 -9.39
N PRO A 56 1.55 19.14 -8.68
CA PRO A 56 2.73 19.77 -9.28
C PRO A 56 3.67 18.74 -9.92
N SER A 57 3.29 17.45 -9.98
CA SER A 57 4.14 16.39 -10.50
C SER A 57 4.43 16.54 -12.00
N TYR A 58 5.63 16.13 -12.39
CA TYR A 58 6.09 16.14 -13.77
C TYR A 58 7.10 15.01 -14.02
N ILE A 59 7.31 14.67 -15.28
CA ILE A 59 8.33 13.69 -15.65
C ILE A 59 9.69 14.37 -15.74
N GLU A 60 10.69 13.82 -15.05
CA GLU A 60 12.08 14.26 -15.08
C GLU A 60 12.97 13.02 -15.14
N ASN A 61 13.89 12.97 -16.10
CA ASN A 61 14.81 11.84 -16.29
C ASN A 61 14.10 10.47 -16.34
N GLU A 62 12.99 10.39 -17.08
CA GLU A 62 12.19 9.17 -17.24
C GLU A 62 11.52 8.68 -15.94
N GLN A 63 11.37 9.55 -14.93
CA GLN A 63 10.70 9.23 -13.66
C GLN A 63 9.61 10.24 -13.36
N LEU A 64 8.57 9.82 -12.63
CA LEU A 64 7.55 10.73 -12.13
C LEU A 64 8.06 11.44 -10.87
N LYS A 65 8.47 12.70 -11.02
CA LYS A 65 8.92 13.55 -9.93
C LYS A 65 7.75 14.26 -9.26
N SER A 66 7.73 14.19 -7.94
CA SER A 66 6.69 14.75 -7.08
C SER A 66 7.26 15.86 -6.19
N PRO A 67 7.42 17.10 -6.69
CA PRO A 67 8.00 18.19 -5.92
C PRO A 67 7.02 18.68 -4.84
N ILE A 68 7.51 18.89 -3.62
CA ILE A 68 6.77 19.50 -2.53
C ILE A 68 7.51 20.78 -2.15
N ALA A 69 6.92 21.93 -2.48
CA ALA A 69 7.51 23.21 -2.14
C ALA A 69 7.47 23.48 -0.63
N LYS A 70 8.40 24.30 -0.15
CA LYS A 70 8.37 24.81 1.22
C LYS A 70 7.05 25.51 1.51
N GLY A 71 6.43 25.17 2.63
CA GLY A 71 5.13 25.69 3.04
C GLY A 71 3.94 25.00 2.38
N GLU A 72 4.18 24.05 1.47
CA GLU A 72 3.13 23.27 0.81
C GLU A 72 3.01 21.85 1.38
N HIS A 73 1.87 21.23 1.10
CA HIS A 73 1.59 19.86 1.52
C HIS A 73 1.74 18.83 0.41
N LYS A 74 1.43 19.18 -0.85
CA LYS A 74 1.15 18.22 -1.92
C LYS A 74 2.26 18.22 -2.96
N GLY A 75 2.68 17.02 -3.38
CA GLY A 75 3.65 16.83 -4.47
C GLY A 75 3.16 15.94 -5.60
N LEU A 76 2.16 15.08 -5.36
CA LEU A 76 1.53 14.25 -6.37
C LEU A 76 0.05 14.08 -6.06
N GLY A 77 -0.78 14.20 -7.09
CA GLY A 77 -2.21 13.94 -7.00
C GLY A 77 -2.75 13.49 -8.35
N ARG A 78 -2.69 12.20 -8.64
CA ARG A 78 -3.20 11.60 -9.89
C ARG A 78 -4.01 10.34 -9.60
N LYS A 79 -4.84 9.90 -10.55
CA LYS A 79 -5.64 8.68 -10.39
C LYS A 79 -5.63 7.82 -11.63
N PHE A 80 -5.46 6.51 -11.45
CA PHE A 80 -5.78 5.50 -12.46
C PHE A 80 -7.20 4.99 -12.20
N HIS A 81 -8.14 5.30 -13.09
CA HIS A 81 -9.55 4.95 -12.89
C HIS A 81 -9.93 3.66 -13.61
N PHE A 82 -10.10 2.57 -12.86
CA PHE A 82 -10.37 1.23 -13.40
C PHE A 82 -11.59 1.16 -14.34
N LYS A 83 -12.62 1.99 -14.13
CA LYS A 83 -13.79 2.08 -15.02
C LYS A 83 -13.46 2.40 -16.49
N TYR A 84 -12.30 3.03 -16.77
CA TYR A 84 -11.84 3.32 -18.13
C TYR A 84 -10.95 2.22 -18.73
N HIS A 85 -10.63 1.19 -17.93
CA HIS A 85 -9.68 0.12 -18.26
C HIS A 85 -10.29 -1.26 -17.93
N GLY A 86 -11.51 -1.53 -18.39
CA GLY A 86 -12.14 -2.86 -18.25
C GLY A 86 -13.09 -3.03 -17.07
N GLY A 87 -13.19 -2.06 -16.16
CA GLY A 87 -14.17 -2.08 -15.06
C GLY A 87 -13.52 -2.04 -13.68
N GLU A 88 -14.32 -1.73 -12.66
CA GLU A 88 -13.85 -1.60 -11.27
C GLU A 88 -13.72 -3.00 -10.61
N PRO A 89 -12.51 -3.42 -10.22
CA PRO A 89 -12.24 -4.77 -9.72
C PRO A 89 -12.50 -4.91 -8.22
N ASP A 90 -12.59 -6.16 -7.75
CA ASP A 90 -12.61 -6.51 -6.33
C ASP A 90 -11.24 -6.88 -5.77
N GLU A 91 -10.23 -6.98 -6.62
CA GLU A 91 -8.87 -7.35 -6.27
C GLU A 91 -7.90 -6.58 -7.15
N ALA A 92 -6.88 -5.97 -6.56
CA ALA A 92 -5.88 -5.23 -7.31
C ALA A 92 -4.53 -5.19 -6.58
N GLU A 93 -3.48 -4.99 -7.36
CA GLU A 93 -2.12 -4.77 -6.89
C GLU A 93 -1.54 -3.53 -7.59
N MET A 94 -0.77 -2.75 -6.85
CA MET A 94 0.12 -1.74 -7.40
C MET A 94 1.53 -1.99 -6.89
N GLU A 95 2.50 -1.94 -7.79
CA GLU A 95 3.92 -2.04 -7.50
C GLU A 95 4.61 -0.82 -8.12
N PHE A 96 5.51 -0.18 -7.39
CA PHE A 96 6.29 0.94 -7.90
C PHE A 96 7.59 1.12 -7.13
N SER A 97 8.61 1.64 -7.81
CA SER A 97 9.84 2.13 -7.20
C SER A 97 9.61 3.49 -6.54
N LEU A 98 10.08 3.67 -5.31
CA LEU A 98 10.06 4.95 -4.58
C LEU A 98 11.48 5.34 -4.16
N TRP A 99 11.79 6.62 -4.33
CA TRP A 99 13.02 7.22 -3.83
C TRP A 99 12.71 8.58 -3.16
N LEU A 100 13.33 8.83 -2.01
CA LEU A 100 13.12 10.05 -1.23
C LEU A 100 14.37 10.94 -1.29
N ALA A 101 14.19 12.23 -1.50
CA ALA A 101 15.30 13.18 -1.47
C ALA A 101 16.02 13.18 -0.11
N ALA A 102 17.32 13.50 -0.11
CA ALA A 102 18.13 13.66 1.11
C ALA A 102 17.46 14.58 2.14
N ASN A 103 16.80 15.63 1.63
CA ASN A 103 16.14 16.64 2.45
C ASN A 103 14.65 16.37 2.73
N PHE A 104 14.13 15.18 2.39
CA PHE A 104 12.74 14.81 2.66
C PHE A 104 12.48 14.83 4.17
N GLN A 105 11.62 15.74 4.62
CA GLN A 105 11.37 16.04 6.05
C GLN A 105 12.60 16.45 6.85
N GLU A 106 13.69 16.89 6.19
CA GLU A 106 14.88 17.36 6.90
C GLU A 106 14.57 18.61 7.70
N ASN A 107 15.03 18.64 8.95
CA ASN A 107 14.65 19.63 9.95
C ASN A 107 13.13 19.65 10.20
N GLY A 108 12.42 18.58 9.89
CA GLY A 108 11.01 18.44 10.15
C GLY A 108 10.69 18.52 11.64
N VAL A 109 9.42 18.72 11.96
CA VAL A 109 8.93 18.77 13.35
C VAL A 109 7.94 17.65 13.59
N ASP A 110 7.62 17.43 14.87
CA ASP A 110 6.53 16.55 15.27
C ASP A 110 5.29 16.81 14.40
N ASN A 111 4.69 15.73 13.90
CA ASN A 111 3.53 15.72 12.99
C ASN A 111 3.80 16.03 11.51
N GLU A 112 5.06 16.09 11.08
CA GLU A 112 5.40 15.98 9.64
C GLU A 112 5.26 14.52 9.20
N ALA A 113 4.03 14.02 9.15
CA ALA A 113 3.66 12.71 8.63
C ALA A 113 2.87 12.91 7.34
N GLY A 114 2.73 11.93 6.47
CA GLY A 114 2.08 12.13 5.18
C GLY A 114 1.79 10.82 4.49
N LYS A 115 1.33 10.86 3.23
CA LYS A 115 0.86 9.66 2.53
C LYS A 115 1.60 9.55 1.21
N PHE A 116 1.85 8.30 0.84
CA PHE A 116 2.16 7.86 -0.50
C PHE A 116 0.90 7.25 -1.13
N SER A 117 1.07 6.68 -2.33
CA SER A 117 0.01 6.10 -3.14
C SER A 117 -0.77 4.98 -2.44
N GLY A 118 -1.96 4.69 -2.97
CA GLY A 118 -2.89 3.73 -2.41
C GLY A 118 -4.04 3.37 -3.34
N PHE A 119 -5.05 2.70 -2.77
CA PHE A 119 -6.31 2.41 -3.42
C PHE A 119 -7.45 3.18 -2.76
N GLU A 120 -8.48 3.45 -3.54
CA GLU A 120 -9.75 3.96 -3.03
C GLU A 120 -10.95 3.29 -3.68
N GLY A 121 -12.03 3.22 -2.90
CA GLY A 121 -13.38 2.96 -3.38
C GLY A 121 -14.27 4.13 -2.99
N ILE A 122 -13.91 5.38 -3.32
CA ILE A 122 -14.67 6.58 -2.92
C ILE A 122 -15.79 6.85 -3.95
N TYR A 123 -17.02 6.44 -3.63
CA TYR A 123 -18.21 6.73 -4.43
C TYR A 123 -19.00 7.94 -3.92
N ASP A 124 -18.74 8.35 -2.68
CA ASP A 124 -19.30 9.52 -2.04
C ASP A 124 -18.17 10.40 -1.48
N SER A 125 -18.12 11.67 -1.89
CA SER A 125 -17.10 12.63 -1.46
C SER A 125 -17.24 13.05 0.00
N SER A 126 -18.31 12.63 0.70
CA SER A 126 -18.55 12.86 2.12
C SER A 126 -17.86 11.87 3.06
N ALA A 127 -17.15 10.85 2.53
CA ALA A 127 -16.49 9.80 3.30
C ALA A 127 -15.18 9.31 2.64
N GLY A 128 -14.30 8.71 3.44
CA GLY A 128 -13.15 7.95 2.96
C GLY A 128 -11.82 8.69 2.92
N TRP A 129 -11.75 9.97 3.32
CA TRP A 129 -10.51 10.77 3.31
C TRP A 129 -10.63 12.06 4.14
N GLY A 130 -9.52 12.70 4.50
CA GLY A 130 -9.53 14.08 5.01
C GLY A 130 -10.35 14.34 6.28
N GLY A 131 -10.48 13.33 7.16
CA GLY A 131 -11.34 13.42 8.34
C GLY A 131 -12.84 13.24 8.03
N LYS A 132 -13.17 12.74 6.85
CA LYS A 132 -14.51 12.34 6.47
C LYS A 132 -14.70 10.88 6.82
N ARG A 133 -15.22 10.65 8.02
CA ARG A 133 -15.46 9.31 8.56
C ARG A 133 -16.32 8.48 7.60
N VAL A 134 -15.99 7.21 7.48
CA VAL A 134 -16.83 6.23 6.77
C VAL A 134 -17.99 5.85 7.69
N THR A 135 -19.09 6.58 7.58
CA THR A 135 -20.35 6.29 8.29
C THR A 135 -21.33 5.53 7.40
N THR A 136 -21.22 5.69 6.09
CA THR A 136 -21.99 4.96 5.09
C THR A 136 -21.11 3.91 4.41
N GLN A 137 -21.74 2.91 3.81
CA GLN A 137 -21.05 1.76 3.24
C GLN A 137 -20.37 2.03 1.88
N LYS A 138 -20.39 3.29 1.39
CA LYS A 138 -20.09 3.62 -0.02
C LYS A 138 -18.67 4.10 -0.28
N SER A 139 -17.85 4.35 0.74
CA SER A 139 -16.51 4.89 0.53
C SER A 139 -15.49 4.27 1.48
N TRP A 140 -14.31 3.97 0.97
CA TRP A 140 -13.14 3.54 1.75
C TRP A 140 -11.85 4.01 1.03
N SER A 141 -10.74 4.03 1.75
CA SER A 141 -9.41 4.20 1.15
C SER A 141 -8.34 3.50 1.95
N VAL A 142 -7.29 3.05 1.27
CA VAL A 142 -6.07 2.54 1.86
C VAL A 142 -4.92 3.25 1.19
N ARG A 143 -4.10 3.98 1.95
CA ARG A 143 -2.88 4.61 1.44
C ARG A 143 -1.69 4.17 2.24
N ILE A 144 -0.55 4.05 1.58
CA ILE A 144 0.73 3.94 2.28
C ILE A 144 0.94 5.27 3.02
N ALA A 145 1.25 5.21 4.30
CA ALA A 145 1.53 6.39 5.11
C ALA A 145 3.01 6.41 5.45
N HIS A 146 3.55 7.61 5.58
CA HIS A 146 4.84 7.86 6.21
C HIS A 146 4.66 8.66 7.50
N GLY A 147 5.48 8.33 8.49
CA GLY A 147 5.62 9.08 9.74
C GLY A 147 6.64 10.20 9.60
N CYS A 148 6.87 10.91 10.70
CA CYS A 148 8.01 11.80 10.80
C CYS A 148 9.32 11.01 10.81
N GLU A 149 10.38 11.63 10.29
CA GLU A 149 11.74 11.12 10.40
C GLU A 149 12.06 10.66 11.83
N ASN A 150 12.58 9.45 11.96
CA ASN A 150 12.94 8.86 13.25
C ASN A 150 14.34 9.30 13.69
N SER A 151 14.76 8.91 14.89
CA SER A 151 16.07 9.26 15.45
C SER A 151 17.28 8.72 14.66
N GLU A 152 17.06 7.79 13.73
CA GLU A 152 18.09 7.24 12.85
C GLU A 152 18.14 7.97 11.49
N GLY A 153 17.32 9.00 11.27
CA GLY A 153 17.22 9.70 9.99
C GLY A 153 16.44 8.95 8.91
N LYS A 154 15.63 7.95 9.31
CA LYS A 154 14.81 7.14 8.39
C LYS A 154 13.36 7.55 8.46
N ILE A 155 12.62 7.31 7.38
CA ILE A 155 11.19 7.63 7.27
C ILE A 155 10.35 6.38 7.57
N PRO A 156 9.67 6.29 8.73
CA PRO A 156 8.79 5.16 9.04
C PRO A 156 7.65 5.09 8.04
N ILE A 157 7.28 3.90 7.59
CA ILE A 157 6.12 3.69 6.73
C ILE A 157 5.14 2.69 7.32
N GLY A 158 3.91 2.77 6.83
CA GLY A 158 2.83 1.88 7.20
C GLY A 158 1.61 2.08 6.32
N LEU A 159 0.42 1.79 6.84
CA LEU A 159 -0.83 1.95 6.11
C LEU A 159 -1.79 2.85 6.88
N TYR A 160 -2.60 3.58 6.14
CA TYR A 160 -3.63 4.46 6.67
C TYR A 160 -4.95 4.21 5.97
N VAL A 161 -5.91 3.69 6.74
CA VAL A 161 -7.10 3.03 6.21
C VAL A 161 -8.37 3.72 6.68
N TYR A 162 -9.16 4.25 5.76
CA TYR A 162 -10.56 4.57 6.00
C TYR A 162 -11.41 3.35 5.66
N HIS A 163 -12.12 2.80 6.64
CA HIS A 163 -12.93 1.60 6.47
C HIS A 163 -14.26 1.71 7.23
N PRO A 164 -15.30 0.95 6.81
CA PRO A 164 -16.51 0.79 7.60
C PRO A 164 -16.22 0.38 9.05
N GLY A 165 -16.92 1.00 9.99
CA GLY A 165 -16.77 0.71 11.42
C GLY A 165 -15.55 1.35 12.10
N MET A 166 -14.77 2.19 11.39
CA MET A 166 -13.67 2.94 12.00
C MET A 166 -14.15 3.75 13.24
N PRO A 167 -13.40 3.74 14.36
CA PRO A 167 -13.87 4.31 15.63
C PRO A 167 -13.86 5.85 15.63
N GLY A 168 -12.92 6.45 14.89
CA GLY A 168 -12.67 7.89 14.89
C GLY A 168 -13.07 8.60 13.59
N LYS A 169 -12.74 9.89 13.54
CA LYS A 169 -12.88 10.75 12.35
C LYS A 169 -11.84 10.43 11.26
N TYR A 170 -10.67 9.99 11.70
CA TYR A 170 -9.47 9.77 10.90
C TYR A 170 -9.23 8.27 10.72
N GLY A 171 -8.56 7.91 9.63
CA GLY A 171 -8.28 6.51 9.28
C GLY A 171 -7.51 5.75 10.37
N THR A 172 -7.64 4.43 10.35
CA THR A 172 -6.87 3.50 11.17
C THR A 172 -5.43 3.46 10.66
N THR A 173 -4.47 3.66 11.57
CA THR A 173 -3.04 3.60 11.26
C THR A 173 -2.48 2.22 11.61
N ILE A 174 -1.70 1.65 10.71
CA ILE A 174 -0.97 0.39 10.89
C ILE A 174 0.51 0.71 10.79
N VAL A 175 1.29 0.29 11.79
CA VAL A 175 2.74 0.58 11.88
C VAL A 175 3.50 -0.75 11.93
N PRO A 176 3.99 -1.26 10.78
CA PRO A 176 4.68 -2.55 10.71
C PRO A 176 6.10 -2.52 11.28
N GLY A 177 6.64 -1.36 11.64
CA GLY A 177 8.01 -1.22 12.16
C GLY A 177 9.09 -1.14 11.06
N PHE A 178 8.71 -0.89 9.81
CA PHE A 178 9.64 -0.65 8.71
C PHE A 178 9.90 0.84 8.49
N SER A 179 11.11 1.21 8.07
CA SER A 179 11.47 2.59 7.73
C SER A 179 12.34 2.63 6.48
N LEU A 180 12.11 3.64 5.62
CA LEU A 180 12.87 3.88 4.40
C LEU A 180 14.09 4.76 4.70
N ASN A 181 15.23 4.41 4.12
CA ASN A 181 16.35 5.35 4.02
C ASN A 181 16.06 6.39 2.92
N LYS A 182 16.50 7.63 3.13
CA LYS A 182 16.56 8.63 2.06
C LYS A 182 17.67 8.25 1.08
N GLU A 183 17.57 8.77 -0.13
CA GLU A 183 18.52 8.53 -1.21
C GLU A 183 18.69 7.05 -1.64
N GLN A 184 17.78 6.18 -1.21
CA GLN A 184 17.73 4.78 -1.60
C GLN A 184 16.43 4.49 -2.33
N ARG A 185 16.52 3.65 -3.37
CA ARG A 185 15.35 3.15 -4.09
C ARG A 185 14.81 1.90 -3.40
N TYR A 186 13.50 1.85 -3.24
CA TYR A 186 12.75 0.70 -2.72
C TYR A 186 11.62 0.36 -3.70
N THR A 187 11.34 -0.92 -3.90
CA THR A 187 10.14 -1.38 -4.60
C THR A 187 9.04 -1.61 -3.58
N LEU A 188 7.97 -0.81 -3.64
CA LEU A 188 6.82 -0.93 -2.77
C LEU A 188 5.71 -1.65 -3.52
N LYS A 189 5.05 -2.60 -2.85
CA LYS A 189 3.91 -3.32 -3.40
C LYS A 189 2.74 -3.30 -2.43
N LEU A 190 1.61 -2.79 -2.88
CA LEU A 190 0.36 -2.80 -2.13
C LEU A 190 -0.63 -3.70 -2.87
N TYR A 191 -1.09 -4.74 -2.18
CA TYR A 191 -2.12 -5.65 -2.68
C TYR A 191 -3.37 -5.53 -1.81
N ILE A 192 -4.53 -5.52 -2.45
CA ILE A 192 -5.82 -5.48 -1.76
C ILE A 192 -6.84 -6.39 -2.44
N ARG A 193 -7.64 -7.08 -1.62
CA ARG A 193 -8.83 -7.82 -2.04
C ARG A 193 -10.02 -7.43 -1.17
N MET A 194 -11.11 -7.06 -1.81
CA MET A 194 -12.37 -6.73 -1.14
C MET A 194 -12.90 -7.94 -0.37
N ASN A 195 -13.53 -7.66 0.77
CA ASN A 195 -14.24 -8.69 1.51
C ASN A 195 -15.52 -9.12 0.79
N ASP A 196 -15.98 -10.34 1.07
CA ASP A 196 -17.36 -10.71 0.81
C ASP A 196 -18.30 -9.84 1.64
N ILE A 197 -19.50 -9.59 1.13
CA ILE A 197 -20.51 -8.83 1.87
C ILE A 197 -20.82 -9.52 3.20
N ASP A 198 -20.91 -8.72 4.26
CA ASP A 198 -21.12 -9.12 5.65
C ASP A 198 -20.01 -9.99 6.28
N LYS A 199 -18.85 -10.11 5.63
CA LYS A 199 -17.67 -10.77 6.19
C LYS A 199 -16.50 -9.81 6.37
N GLY A 200 -15.65 -10.10 7.35
CA GLY A 200 -14.33 -9.48 7.50
C GLY A 200 -13.25 -10.40 6.96
N ASN A 201 -13.29 -10.71 5.66
CA ASN A 201 -12.34 -11.60 4.98
C ASN A 201 -11.57 -10.93 3.83
N GLY A 202 -11.54 -9.60 3.83
CA GLY A 202 -10.77 -8.81 2.87
C GLY A 202 -9.27 -8.89 3.18
N VAL A 203 -8.46 -8.82 2.14
CA VAL A 203 -7.01 -8.99 2.25
C VAL A 203 -6.32 -7.65 2.02
N LEU A 204 -5.29 -7.37 2.81
CA LEU A 204 -4.42 -6.23 2.65
C LEU A 204 -2.98 -6.64 2.95
N ARG A 205 -2.09 -6.40 1.98
CA ARG A 205 -0.67 -6.72 2.08
C ARG A 205 0.17 -5.55 1.62
N LEU A 206 1.24 -5.27 2.36
CA LEU A 206 2.26 -4.30 1.98
C LEU A 206 3.62 -5.00 2.01
N SER A 207 4.32 -4.94 0.89
CA SER A 207 5.69 -5.45 0.76
C SER A 207 6.66 -4.35 0.39
N VAL A 208 7.91 -4.51 0.81
CA VAL A 208 9.05 -3.67 0.41
C VAL A 208 10.17 -4.60 -0.06
N ASP A 209 10.69 -4.36 -1.27
CA ASP A 209 11.75 -5.16 -1.89
C ASP A 209 11.46 -6.68 -1.90
N GLY A 210 10.19 -7.03 -2.04
CA GLY A 210 9.70 -8.42 -2.03
C GLY A 210 9.35 -8.97 -0.64
N ASP A 211 9.80 -8.33 0.44
CA ASP A 211 9.50 -8.76 1.80
C ASP A 211 8.14 -8.21 2.27
N GLU A 212 7.23 -9.08 2.69
CA GLU A 212 5.93 -8.69 3.25
C GLU A 212 6.11 -8.12 4.66
N ILE A 213 5.96 -6.79 4.78
CA ILE A 213 6.09 -6.08 6.07
C ILE A 213 4.75 -5.97 6.80
N TYR A 214 3.63 -6.19 6.11
CA TYR A 214 2.30 -6.28 6.71
C TYR A 214 1.39 -7.21 5.88
N SER A 215 0.60 -8.02 6.59
CA SER A 215 -0.35 -8.96 6.02
C SER A 215 -1.54 -9.13 6.95
N ALA A 216 -2.75 -8.98 6.42
CA ALA A 216 -3.96 -9.36 7.12
C ALA A 216 -5.05 -9.76 6.13
N ASP A 217 -5.84 -10.75 6.49
CA ASP A 217 -6.97 -11.30 5.73
C ASP A 217 -8.31 -11.06 6.43
N SER A 218 -8.33 -10.16 7.41
CA SER A 218 -9.47 -9.91 8.28
C SER A 218 -10.14 -8.54 8.06
N TRP A 219 -9.93 -7.90 6.90
CA TRP A 219 -10.44 -6.55 6.64
C TRP A 219 -11.90 -6.55 6.21
N THR A 220 -12.62 -5.49 6.58
CA THR A 220 -13.91 -5.12 5.99
C THR A 220 -13.75 -3.78 5.28
N PHE A 221 -13.70 -3.80 3.95
CA PHE A 221 -13.62 -2.61 3.10
C PHE A 221 -14.99 -2.15 2.60
N ARG A 222 -15.92 -3.10 2.39
CA ARG A 222 -17.24 -2.85 1.84
C ARG A 222 -18.32 -3.63 2.56
N ASN A 223 -19.55 -3.13 2.46
CA ASN A 223 -20.74 -3.82 2.95
C ASN A 223 -21.86 -3.86 1.88
N ALA A 224 -21.58 -3.43 0.64
CA ALA A 224 -22.51 -3.47 -0.48
C ALA A 224 -21.79 -3.91 -1.75
N HIS A 225 -22.47 -4.71 -2.58
CA HIS A 225 -21.93 -5.20 -3.86
C HIS A 225 -21.62 -4.11 -4.88
N SER A 226 -22.16 -2.90 -4.71
CA SER A 226 -21.92 -1.76 -5.60
C SER A 226 -20.62 -1.01 -5.28
N VAL A 227 -19.79 -1.53 -4.39
CA VAL A 227 -18.57 -0.89 -3.90
C VAL A 227 -17.39 -1.80 -4.23
N HIS A 228 -16.50 -1.26 -5.07
CA HIS A 228 -15.33 -1.94 -5.61
C HIS A 228 -14.08 -1.09 -5.37
N ILE A 229 -12.96 -1.52 -5.94
CA ILE A 229 -11.77 -0.70 -6.07
C ILE A 229 -12.00 0.25 -7.25
N LYS A 230 -12.15 1.53 -6.97
CA LYS A 230 -12.51 2.55 -7.96
C LYS A 230 -11.30 3.09 -8.71
N SER A 231 -10.17 3.24 -8.01
CA SER A 231 -8.93 3.74 -8.60
C SER A 231 -7.72 3.42 -7.76
N VAL A 232 -6.56 3.36 -8.43
CA VAL A 232 -5.28 3.67 -7.78
C VAL A 232 -5.23 5.18 -7.58
N TRP A 233 -4.99 5.60 -6.34
CA TRP A 233 -4.75 6.98 -5.97
C TRP A 233 -3.25 7.18 -5.82
N LEU A 234 -2.64 7.80 -6.85
CA LEU A 234 -1.27 8.25 -6.78
C LEU A 234 -1.23 9.56 -5.98
N ASP A 235 -0.63 9.48 -4.80
CA ASP A 235 -0.61 10.54 -3.81
C ASP A 235 0.80 10.63 -3.25
N THR A 236 1.34 11.84 -3.17
CA THR A 236 2.53 12.13 -2.36
C THR A 236 2.24 13.43 -1.68
N TYR A 237 2.12 13.38 -0.36
CA TYR A 237 1.89 14.58 0.42
C TYR A 237 2.61 14.49 1.77
N ILE A 238 3.11 15.63 2.24
CA ILE A 238 3.59 15.87 3.61
C ILE A 238 2.51 16.63 4.37
N GLY A 239 2.12 16.11 5.52
CA GLY A 239 1.40 16.84 6.56
C GLY A 239 0.07 16.26 7.03
N GLY A 240 -0.89 17.16 7.13
CA GLY A 240 -2.10 17.02 7.93
C GLY A 240 -2.38 18.40 8.49
N LEU A 241 -1.55 18.83 9.45
CA LEU A 241 -1.50 20.21 9.93
C LEU A 241 -0.17 20.92 9.63
N THR A 242 0.91 20.15 9.42
CA THR A 242 2.27 20.70 9.22
C THR A 242 2.70 20.56 7.77
N PRO A 243 2.92 21.66 7.02
CA PRO A 243 3.45 21.60 5.65
C PRO A 243 4.95 21.32 5.65
N SER A 244 5.51 21.04 4.46
CA SER A 244 6.96 20.85 4.29
C SER A 244 7.75 22.09 4.71
N ARG A 245 8.87 21.91 5.42
CA ARG A 245 9.73 23.03 5.87
C ARG A 245 10.77 23.47 4.83
N SER A 246 11.01 22.63 3.83
CA SER A 246 11.98 22.81 2.76
C SER A 246 11.35 22.42 1.42
N ASP A 247 11.93 22.88 0.33
CA ASP A 247 11.62 22.31 -0.97
C ASP A 247 12.19 20.90 -1.00
N THR A 248 11.34 19.90 -1.24
CA THR A 248 11.76 18.50 -1.30
C THR A 248 11.01 17.79 -2.43
N TYR A 249 11.29 16.51 -2.63
CA TYR A 249 10.61 15.72 -3.64
C TYR A 249 10.72 14.23 -3.36
N THR A 250 9.85 13.47 -4.02
CA THR A 250 10.01 12.03 -4.21
C THR A 250 10.10 11.72 -5.71
N LEU A 251 10.69 10.58 -6.04
CA LEU A 251 10.68 10.02 -7.38
C LEU A 251 9.91 8.70 -7.34
N MET A 252 9.01 8.53 -8.30
CA MET A 252 8.30 7.30 -8.56
C MET A 252 8.68 6.77 -9.94
N ASP A 253 8.87 5.46 -10.03
CA ASP A 253 9.20 4.78 -11.27
C ASP A 253 8.64 3.34 -11.26
N ASP A 254 8.78 2.62 -12.38
CA ASP A 254 8.41 1.21 -12.51
C ASP A 254 6.97 0.90 -12.05
N LEU A 255 6.03 1.82 -12.28
CA LEU A 255 4.66 1.64 -11.81
C LEU A 255 3.96 0.56 -12.64
N VAL A 256 3.54 -0.51 -11.96
CA VAL A 256 2.71 -1.58 -12.52
C VAL A 256 1.43 -1.71 -11.71
N ILE A 257 0.30 -1.77 -12.41
CA ILE A 257 -1.03 -1.99 -11.81
C ILE A 257 -1.60 -3.28 -12.40
N ARG A 258 -2.07 -4.19 -11.55
CA ARG A 258 -2.71 -5.46 -11.93
C ARG A 258 -4.08 -5.58 -11.29
N TRP A 259 -5.09 -5.98 -12.06
CA TRP A 259 -6.48 -6.08 -11.59
C TRP A 259 -7.39 -6.86 -12.52
#